data_AF-A0A968F669-F1
#
_entry.id   AF-A0A968F669-F1
#
_cell.length_a   1.000
_cell.length_b   1.000
_cell.length_c   1.000
_cell.angle_alpha   90.00
_cell.angle_beta   90.00
_cell.angle_gamma   90.00
#
_symmetry.space_group_name_H-M   'P 1'
#
loop_
_entity.id
_entity.type
_entity.pdbx_description
1 polymer ?
#
loop_
_entity_poly.entity_id
_entity_poly.type
_entity_poly.pdbx_seq_one_letter_code
_entity_poly.pdbx_strand_id
1 'polypeptide(L)'
;QINTVQPIWMRNKNEITDEEYGEFYKFQANTFDEPTYRMHFSSDAPIEINALIFVPQINPEQLGFGKVDPGVSLYCKKILIDSKPKGLLPDWMRFLKGVVDSADLPLNISRETMQDSALTNRIGQVIAGRFIKMLEDESKKDASKYNEFYKNFAIYIKEGVAADFKNREQLAKLLRYESSATDKGEYTTLDDYVSRMRDGQKEIYYLYGPNRETLEGGPHLEAFKAHGIEVLYLYEPVDEFVMTSIAKFADKDLVSADNSDIELEEVKAGRKKDLLSDEEGASLCEWLKETLVDSVNDVT
;
A
#
# COMPACT_ATOMS: atom_id res chain seq x y z
N GLN A 1 -38.77 28.19 16.42
CA GLN A 1 -37.60 27.97 15.55
C GLN A 1 -37.15 26.54 15.77
N ILE A 2 -37.32 25.67 14.78
CA ILE A 2 -36.68 24.35 14.81
C ILE A 2 -35.22 24.65 14.45
N ASN A 3 -34.31 24.58 15.44
CA ASN A 3 -32.87 24.57 15.16
C ASN A 3 -32.59 23.28 14.38
N THR A 4 -32.64 23.37 13.05
CA THR A 4 -32.19 22.29 12.17
C THR A 4 -30.67 22.20 12.32
N VAL A 5 -30.22 21.40 13.29
CA VAL A 5 -28.80 21.07 13.45
C VAL A 5 -28.36 20.38 12.15
N GLN A 6 -27.53 21.08 11.38
CA GLN A 6 -27.01 20.55 10.13
C GLN A 6 -25.98 19.45 10.43
N PRO A 7 -26.02 18.31 9.71
CA PRO A 7 -25.01 17.27 9.90
C PRO A 7 -23.60 17.81 9.69
N ILE A 8 -22.64 17.31 10.49
CA ILE A 8 -21.26 17.80 10.51
C ILE A 8 -20.56 17.71 9.15
N TRP A 9 -20.82 16.66 8.36
CA TRP A 9 -20.27 16.47 7.02
C TRP A 9 -20.84 17.44 5.97
N MET A 10 -21.89 18.19 6.31
CA MET A 10 -22.49 19.20 5.43
C MET A 10 -22.07 20.62 5.84
N ARG A 11 -21.38 20.80 6.97
CA ARG A 11 -20.97 22.12 7.49
C ARG A 11 -19.64 22.54 6.87
N ASN A 12 -19.37 23.84 6.84
CA ASN A 12 -18.07 24.34 6.38
C ASN A 12 -16.96 23.85 7.32
N LYS A 13 -15.87 23.31 6.76
CA LYS A 13 -14.74 22.75 7.53
C LYS A 13 -14.15 23.74 8.53
N ASN A 14 -14.17 25.03 8.22
CA ASN A 14 -13.62 26.10 9.06
C ASN A 14 -14.49 26.45 10.27
N GLU A 15 -15.74 25.97 10.29
CA GLU A 15 -16.71 26.20 11.36
C GLU A 15 -16.86 24.99 12.29
N ILE A 16 -16.05 23.94 12.10
CA ILE A 16 -16.12 22.70 12.85
C ILE A 16 -14.85 22.56 13.66
N THR A 17 -14.98 22.42 14.98
CA THR A 17 -13.81 22.23 15.86
C THR A 17 -13.30 20.80 15.83
N ASP A 18 -12.05 20.58 16.25
CA ASP A 18 -11.50 19.23 16.34
C ASP A 18 -12.26 18.36 17.35
N GLU A 19 -12.80 18.97 18.42
CA GLU A 19 -13.66 18.28 19.39
C GLU A 19 -14.96 17.80 18.74
N GLU A 20 -15.61 18.62 17.90
CA GLU A 20 -16.83 18.20 17.19
C GLU A 20 -16.56 17.04 16.24
N TYR A 21 -15.40 17.04 15.56
CA TYR A 21 -14.97 15.90 14.74
C TYR A 21 -14.71 14.65 15.58
N GLY A 22 -14.02 14.79 16.72
CA GLY A 22 -13.71 13.69 17.63
C GLY A 22 -14.97 13.05 18.20
N GLU A 23 -15.92 13.85 18.66
CA GLU A 23 -17.20 13.35 19.17
C GLU A 23 -18.03 12.64 18.09
N PHE A 24 -18.02 13.17 16.86
CA PHE A 24 -18.66 12.48 15.73
C PHE A 24 -17.97 11.15 15.41
N TYR A 25 -16.63 11.11 15.41
CA TYR A 25 -15.87 9.88 15.20
C TYR A 25 -16.19 8.83 16.27
N LYS A 26 -16.15 9.20 17.56
CA LYS A 26 -16.48 8.31 18.68
C LYS A 26 -17.88 7.72 18.55
N PHE A 27 -18.86 8.56 18.21
CA PHE A 27 -20.23 8.13 17.95
C PHE A 27 -20.31 7.16 16.76
N GLN A 28 -19.71 7.50 15.63
CA GLN A 28 -19.80 6.73 14.39
C GLN A 28 -19.03 5.40 14.45
N ALA A 29 -17.86 5.39 15.09
CA ALA A 29 -16.99 4.23 15.22
C ALA A 29 -17.29 3.38 16.47
N ASN A 30 -18.16 3.88 17.37
CA ASN A 30 -18.47 3.27 18.66
C ASN A 30 -17.21 2.98 19.49
N THR A 31 -16.41 4.02 19.68
CA THR A 31 -15.10 3.99 20.33
C THR A 31 -14.91 5.19 21.26
N PHE A 32 -13.87 5.12 22.10
CA PHE A 32 -13.44 6.21 22.98
C PHE A 32 -12.11 6.82 22.54
N ASP A 33 -11.43 6.22 21.56
CA ASP A 33 -10.19 6.75 20.99
C ASP A 33 -10.44 7.93 20.04
N GLU A 34 -9.36 8.55 19.60
CA GLU A 34 -9.37 9.61 18.59
C GLU A 34 -8.90 9.05 17.24
N PRO A 35 -9.30 9.65 16.10
CA PRO A 35 -8.88 9.16 14.80
C PRO A 35 -7.42 9.55 14.50
N THR A 36 -6.69 8.67 13.81
CA THR A 36 -5.31 8.93 13.33
C THR A 36 -5.30 10.00 12.25
N TYR A 37 -6.23 9.88 11.30
CA TYR A 37 -6.43 10.81 10.19
C TYR A 37 -7.91 11.07 9.96
N ARG A 38 -8.19 12.22 9.32
CA ARG A 38 -9.53 12.68 8.97
C ARG A 38 -9.53 13.24 7.56
N MET A 39 -10.47 12.76 6.74
CA MET A 39 -10.81 13.34 5.46
C MET A 39 -12.23 13.92 5.53
N HIS A 40 -12.34 15.24 5.50
CA HIS A 40 -13.59 15.93 5.19
C HIS A 40 -13.53 16.37 3.72
N PHE A 41 -14.44 15.88 2.88
CA PHE A 41 -14.46 16.11 1.43
C PHE A 41 -15.86 16.53 0.97
N SER A 42 -15.92 17.50 0.06
CA SER A 42 -17.14 17.95 -0.59
C SER A 42 -16.87 18.17 -2.07
N SER A 43 -17.83 17.85 -2.93
CA SER A 43 -17.76 18.02 -4.38
C SER A 43 -19.16 18.15 -4.95
N ASP A 44 -19.39 19.13 -5.82
CA ASP A 44 -20.69 19.33 -6.48
C ASP A 44 -20.75 18.73 -7.89
N ALA A 45 -19.58 18.52 -8.53
CA ALA A 45 -19.49 18.00 -9.89
C ALA A 45 -18.26 17.08 -10.06
N PRO A 46 -18.34 15.99 -10.84
CA PRO A 46 -19.49 15.56 -11.64
C PRO A 46 -20.57 14.80 -10.85
N ILE A 47 -20.35 14.56 -9.55
CA ILE A 47 -21.31 13.93 -8.62
C ILE A 47 -21.31 14.77 -7.35
N GLU A 48 -22.50 15.04 -6.82
CA GLU A 48 -22.66 15.72 -5.54
C GLU A 48 -22.34 14.75 -4.39
N ILE A 49 -21.24 14.98 -3.69
CA ILE A 49 -20.72 14.13 -2.61
C ILE A 49 -20.28 15.01 -1.45
N ASN A 50 -20.74 14.68 -0.25
CA ASN A 50 -20.19 15.13 1.01
C ASN A 50 -19.72 13.91 1.81
N ALA A 51 -18.49 13.91 2.29
CA ALA A 51 -17.93 12.78 3.00
C ALA A 51 -17.10 13.25 4.20
N LEU A 52 -17.26 12.53 5.31
CA LEU A 52 -16.44 12.68 6.49
C LEU A 52 -15.98 11.29 6.93
N ILE A 53 -14.70 11.02 6.69
CA ILE A 53 -14.09 9.70 6.83
C ILE A 53 -12.88 9.79 7.75
N PHE A 54 -12.69 8.76 8.55
CA PHE A 54 -11.65 8.67 9.57
C PHE A 54 -10.87 7.36 9.45
N VAL A 55 -9.60 7.45 9.80
CA VAL A 55 -8.72 6.31 10.03
C VAL A 55 -8.67 6.07 11.55
N PRO A 56 -9.06 4.88 12.04
CA PRO A 56 -8.96 4.57 13.47
C PRO A 56 -7.50 4.47 13.93
N GLN A 57 -7.25 4.49 15.24
CA GLN A 57 -5.91 4.18 15.79
C GLN A 57 -5.66 2.68 15.85
N ILE A 58 -6.71 1.90 16.13
CA ILE A 58 -6.61 0.46 16.31
C ILE A 58 -6.98 -0.26 15.01
N ASN A 59 -6.14 -1.21 14.60
CA ASN A 59 -6.45 -2.18 13.56
C ASN A 59 -6.75 -3.55 14.20
N PRO A 60 -8.03 -3.99 14.28
CA PRO A 60 -8.36 -5.30 14.82
C PRO A 60 -7.75 -6.48 14.03
N GLU A 61 -7.66 -6.39 12.69
CA GLU A 61 -7.09 -7.48 11.88
C GLU A 61 -5.61 -7.69 12.20
N GLN A 62 -4.87 -6.59 12.40
CA GLN A 62 -3.47 -6.66 12.80
C GLN A 62 -3.26 -7.27 14.19
N LEU A 63 -4.26 -7.15 15.08
CA LEU A 63 -4.27 -7.79 16.40
C LEU A 63 -4.72 -9.26 16.35
N GLY A 64 -4.98 -9.81 15.16
CA GLY A 64 -5.40 -11.20 14.97
C GLY A 64 -6.92 -11.42 15.07
N PHE A 65 -7.73 -10.36 15.10
CA PHE A 65 -9.18 -10.49 14.94
C PHE A 65 -9.55 -10.76 13.47
N GLY A 66 -10.76 -11.24 13.24
CA GLY A 66 -11.26 -11.49 11.88
C GLY A 66 -11.43 -10.22 11.05
N LYS A 67 -11.65 -10.42 9.74
CA LYS A 67 -11.89 -9.35 8.76
C LYS A 67 -12.94 -8.35 9.29
N VAL A 68 -12.60 -7.06 9.30
CA VAL A 68 -13.54 -6.03 9.79
C VAL A 68 -14.64 -5.77 8.75
N ASP A 69 -15.84 -5.50 9.26
CA ASP A 69 -16.93 -4.99 8.43
C ASP A 69 -16.64 -3.54 7.99
N PRO A 70 -17.05 -3.14 6.77
CA PRO A 70 -17.05 -1.74 6.36
C PRO A 70 -17.75 -0.83 7.38
N GLY A 71 -17.11 0.29 7.74
CA GLY A 71 -17.60 1.22 8.76
C GLY A 71 -18.02 2.59 8.25
N VAL A 72 -18.18 2.76 6.94
CA VAL A 72 -18.63 4.01 6.32
C VAL A 72 -20.09 3.89 5.90
N SER A 73 -20.97 4.67 6.52
CA SER A 73 -22.41 4.65 6.23
C SER A 73 -22.76 5.53 5.02
N LEU A 74 -23.80 5.15 4.28
CA LEU A 74 -24.28 5.87 3.10
C LEU A 74 -25.59 6.62 3.38
N TYR A 75 -25.59 7.89 3.01
CA TYR A 75 -26.71 8.81 3.12
C TYR A 75 -27.09 9.35 1.74
N CYS A 76 -28.36 9.74 1.61
CA CYS A 76 -28.83 10.58 0.51
C CYS A 76 -29.66 11.71 1.10
N LYS A 77 -29.24 12.95 0.81
CA LYS A 77 -29.90 14.17 1.31
C LYS A 77 -30.08 14.11 2.83
N LYS A 78 -29.03 13.70 3.55
CA LYS A 78 -28.98 13.57 5.02
C LYS A 78 -29.85 12.44 5.60
N ILE A 79 -30.47 11.61 4.76
CA ILE A 79 -31.26 10.44 5.18
C ILE A 79 -30.38 9.19 5.05
N LEU A 80 -30.27 8.42 6.13
CA LEU A 80 -29.52 7.16 6.13
C LEU A 80 -30.17 6.18 5.15
N ILE A 81 -29.40 5.69 4.19
CA ILE A 81 -29.81 4.66 3.23
C ILE A 81 -29.35 3.29 3.71
N ASP A 82 -28.06 3.15 4.02
CA ASP A 82 -27.49 1.93 4.57
C ASP A 82 -26.33 2.26 5.52
N SER A 83 -26.34 1.64 6.71
CA SER A 83 -25.28 1.83 7.69
C SER A 83 -24.00 1.06 7.34
N LYS A 84 -24.11 -0.02 6.55
CA LYS A 84 -23.00 -0.86 6.09
C LYS A 84 -23.13 -1.18 4.59
N PRO A 85 -23.05 -0.17 3.72
CA PRO A 85 -23.25 -0.31 2.28
C PRO A 85 -22.14 -1.18 1.67
N LYS A 86 -22.46 -2.45 1.37
CA LYS A 86 -21.54 -3.32 0.62
C LYS A 86 -21.28 -2.71 -0.76
N GLY A 87 -20.02 -2.73 -1.20
CA GLY A 87 -19.62 -2.21 -2.51
C GLY A 87 -19.52 -0.68 -2.61
N LEU A 88 -19.85 0.09 -1.55
CA LEU A 88 -19.63 1.54 -1.59
C LEU A 88 -18.14 1.88 -1.69
N LEU A 89 -17.31 1.27 -0.85
CA LEU A 89 -15.86 1.44 -0.90
C LEU A 89 -15.20 0.13 -1.33
N PRO A 90 -14.04 0.21 -2.00
CA PRO A 90 -13.19 -0.97 -2.22
C PRO A 90 -12.93 -1.74 -0.91
N ASP A 91 -12.86 -3.06 -1.00
CA ASP A 91 -12.70 -3.96 0.15
C ASP A 91 -11.45 -3.66 1.01
N TRP A 92 -10.39 -3.14 0.38
CA TRP A 92 -9.17 -2.73 1.06
C TRP A 92 -9.37 -1.50 1.97
N MET A 93 -10.42 -0.70 1.76
CA MET A 93 -10.77 0.47 2.58
C MET A 93 -11.69 0.14 3.78
N ARG A 94 -11.97 -1.15 4.05
CA ARG A 94 -12.92 -1.60 5.08
C ARG A 94 -12.63 -1.09 6.50
N PHE A 95 -11.37 -0.75 6.79
CA PHE A 95 -10.94 -0.22 8.09
C PHE A 95 -11.46 1.19 8.38
N LEU A 96 -11.91 1.93 7.36
CA LEU A 96 -12.37 3.30 7.50
C LEU A 96 -13.72 3.39 8.22
N LYS A 97 -13.87 4.49 8.98
CA LYS A 97 -15.10 4.84 9.70
C LYS A 97 -15.62 6.18 9.19
N GLY A 98 -16.93 6.37 9.10
CA GLY A 98 -17.45 7.68 8.70
C GLY A 98 -18.76 7.61 7.93
N VAL A 99 -18.97 8.62 7.10
CA VAL A 99 -20.18 8.78 6.30
C VAL A 99 -19.85 9.31 4.90
N VAL A 100 -20.68 8.90 3.94
CA VAL A 100 -20.75 9.46 2.59
C VAL A 100 -22.21 9.82 2.34
N ASP A 101 -22.47 11.05 1.93
CA ASP A 101 -23.79 11.58 1.58
C ASP A 101 -23.77 12.06 0.13
N SER A 102 -24.66 11.53 -0.70
CA SER A 102 -24.79 11.96 -2.09
C SER A 102 -26.25 12.21 -2.46
N ALA A 103 -26.52 13.42 -2.96
CA ALA A 103 -27.86 13.82 -3.38
C ALA A 103 -28.31 13.17 -4.70
N ASP A 104 -27.37 12.59 -5.45
CA ASP A 104 -27.59 11.93 -6.75
C ASP A 104 -28.13 10.50 -6.61
N LEU A 105 -28.12 9.93 -5.39
CA LEU A 105 -28.68 8.61 -5.13
C LEU A 105 -30.21 8.65 -5.09
N PRO A 106 -30.93 7.66 -5.67
CA PRO A 106 -32.38 7.57 -5.52
C PRO A 106 -32.74 7.20 -4.08
N LEU A 107 -33.64 7.96 -3.44
CA LEU A 107 -34.11 7.68 -2.07
C LEU A 107 -34.85 6.33 -1.96
N ASN A 108 -35.45 5.86 -3.04
CA ASN A 108 -36.25 4.64 -3.10
C ASN A 108 -35.45 3.39 -3.54
N ILE A 109 -34.12 3.44 -3.44
CA ILE A 109 -33.26 2.31 -3.81
C ILE A 109 -33.27 1.23 -2.72
N SER A 110 -33.43 -0.04 -3.10
CA SER A 110 -33.25 -1.15 -2.16
C SER A 110 -31.77 -1.44 -1.95
N ARG A 111 -31.39 -2.02 -0.80
CA ARG A 111 -29.99 -2.39 -0.52
C ARG A 111 -29.39 -3.33 -1.56
N GLU A 112 -30.21 -4.19 -2.15
CA GLU A 112 -29.81 -5.11 -3.22
C GLU A 112 -29.52 -4.35 -4.52
N THR A 113 -30.47 -3.52 -4.98
CA THR A 113 -30.29 -2.71 -6.19
C THR A 113 -29.16 -1.67 -6.08
N MET A 114 -28.77 -1.31 -4.86
CA MET A 114 -27.68 -0.37 -4.58
C MET A 114 -26.30 -1.00 -4.74
N GLN A 115 -26.14 -2.28 -4.40
CA GLN A 115 -24.87 -3.01 -4.54
C GLN A 115 -24.47 -3.15 -6.01
N ASP A 116 -25.45 -3.25 -6.90
CA ASP A 116 -25.25 -3.34 -8.35
C ASP A 116 -25.22 -1.97 -9.05
N SER A 117 -25.29 -0.86 -8.29
CA SER A 117 -25.38 0.48 -8.87
C SER A 117 -24.01 1.00 -9.32
N ALA A 118 -23.90 1.30 -10.61
CA ALA A 118 -22.74 1.98 -11.20
C ALA A 118 -22.43 3.33 -10.54
N LEU A 119 -23.46 4.03 -10.02
CA LEU A 119 -23.28 5.31 -9.32
C LEU A 119 -22.60 5.10 -7.95
N THR A 120 -23.03 4.11 -7.18
CA THR A 120 -22.42 3.77 -5.87
C THR A 120 -20.93 3.45 -6.04
N ASN A 121 -20.61 2.60 -7.03
CA ASN A 121 -19.21 2.26 -7.35
C ASN A 121 -18.41 3.50 -7.77
N ARG A 122 -19.01 4.41 -8.56
CA ARG A 122 -18.34 5.64 -9.00
C ARG A 122 -18.10 6.60 -7.83
N ILE A 123 -19.04 6.75 -6.91
CA ILE A 123 -18.87 7.50 -5.65
C ILE A 123 -17.68 6.90 -4.87
N GLY A 124 -17.68 5.58 -4.69
CA GLY A 124 -16.61 4.85 -4.04
C GLY A 124 -15.23 5.13 -4.61
N GLN A 125 -15.13 5.11 -5.93
CA GLN A 125 -13.87 5.39 -6.64
C GLN A 125 -13.41 6.84 -6.50
N VAL A 126 -14.32 7.80 -6.42
CA VAL A 126 -13.97 9.20 -6.11
C VAL A 126 -13.43 9.31 -4.69
N ILE A 127 -14.09 8.68 -3.73
CA ILE A 127 -13.66 8.66 -2.33
C ILE A 127 -12.29 7.98 -2.18
N ALA A 128 -12.06 6.84 -2.83
CA ALA A 128 -10.79 6.12 -2.83
C ALA A 128 -9.64 7.02 -3.33
N GLY A 129 -9.80 7.65 -4.49
CA GLY A 129 -8.77 8.55 -5.03
C GLY A 129 -8.50 9.76 -4.13
N ARG A 130 -9.54 10.34 -3.50
CA ARG A 130 -9.38 11.45 -2.53
C ARG A 130 -8.69 11.00 -1.25
N PHE A 131 -9.01 9.81 -0.76
CA PHE A 131 -8.40 9.25 0.43
C PHE A 131 -6.91 8.92 0.22
N ILE A 132 -6.57 8.30 -0.91
CA ILE A 132 -5.17 8.06 -1.31
C ILE A 132 -4.41 9.38 -1.38
N LYS A 133 -5.00 10.40 -2.01
CA LYS A 133 -4.38 11.71 -2.10
C LYS A 133 -4.14 12.34 -0.72
N MET A 134 -5.10 12.23 0.19
CA MET A 134 -4.93 12.67 1.57
C MET A 134 -3.78 11.93 2.26
N LEU A 135 -3.68 10.60 2.10
CA LEU A 135 -2.56 9.84 2.66
C LEU A 135 -1.20 10.27 2.07
N GLU A 136 -1.12 10.55 0.77
CA GLU A 136 0.10 11.08 0.16
C GLU A 136 0.50 12.41 0.80
N ASP A 137 -0.45 13.32 0.96
CA ASP A 137 -0.21 14.66 1.51
C ASP A 137 0.19 14.59 2.99
N GLU A 138 -0.47 13.74 3.79
CA GLU A 138 -0.09 13.47 5.18
C GLU A 138 1.31 12.85 5.27
N SER A 139 1.66 11.94 4.35
CA SER A 139 2.99 11.32 4.33
C SER A 139 4.14 12.29 4.05
N LYS A 140 3.86 13.37 3.30
CA LYS A 140 4.83 14.44 3.02
C LYS A 140 4.90 15.46 4.16
N LYS A 141 3.77 15.68 4.85
CA LYS A 141 3.66 16.61 5.96
C LYS A 141 4.32 16.07 7.23
N ASP A 142 4.12 14.79 7.52
CA ASP A 142 4.68 14.11 8.69
C ASP A 142 4.97 12.64 8.37
N ALA A 143 6.20 12.40 7.88
CA ALA A 143 6.64 11.06 7.49
C ALA A 143 6.68 10.09 8.69
N SER A 144 6.99 10.57 9.90
CA SER A 144 7.06 9.74 11.10
C SER A 144 5.68 9.22 11.46
N LYS A 145 4.68 10.12 11.54
CA LYS A 145 3.29 9.74 11.81
C LYS A 145 2.73 8.82 10.72
N TYR A 146 3.09 9.05 9.47
CA TYR A 146 2.70 8.17 8.37
C TYR A 146 3.32 6.77 8.50
N ASN A 147 4.61 6.67 8.87
CA ASN A 147 5.26 5.38 9.08
C ASN A 147 4.62 4.60 10.25
N GLU A 148 4.19 5.27 11.32
CA GLU A 148 3.42 4.64 12.41
C GLU A 148 2.06 4.11 11.94
N PHE A 149 1.33 4.89 11.12
CA PHE A 149 0.12 4.42 10.46
C PHE A 149 0.41 3.21 9.57
N TYR A 150 1.43 3.30 8.72
CA TYR A 150 1.77 2.26 7.76
C TYR A 150 2.11 0.94 8.46
N LYS A 151 2.89 0.95 9.55
CA LYS A 151 3.17 -0.26 10.35
C LYS A 151 1.92 -1.01 10.78
N ASN A 152 0.83 -0.30 11.07
CA ASN A 152 -0.42 -0.89 11.56
C ASN A 152 -1.43 -1.19 10.44
N PHE A 153 -1.38 -0.48 9.32
CA PHE A 153 -2.40 -0.53 8.27
C PHE A 153 -1.86 -0.92 6.88
N ALA A 154 -0.56 -1.25 6.75
CA ALA A 154 0.09 -1.58 5.48
C ALA A 154 -0.64 -2.68 4.71
N ILE A 155 -1.15 -3.71 5.40
CA ILE A 155 -1.87 -4.82 4.76
C ILE A 155 -3.03 -4.33 3.88
N TYR A 156 -3.78 -3.32 4.33
CA TYR A 156 -4.87 -2.74 3.56
C TYR A 156 -4.37 -1.97 2.33
N ILE A 157 -3.27 -1.23 2.46
CA ILE A 157 -2.68 -0.51 1.33
C ILE A 157 -2.13 -1.50 0.30
N LYS A 158 -1.47 -2.57 0.75
CA LYS A 158 -0.93 -3.66 -0.06
C LYS A 158 -2.03 -4.44 -0.80
N GLU A 159 -3.12 -4.78 -0.11
CA GLU A 159 -4.31 -5.34 -0.75
C GLU A 159 -4.88 -4.39 -1.82
N GLY A 160 -4.90 -3.10 -1.53
CA GLY A 160 -5.31 -2.06 -2.48
C GLY A 160 -4.43 -2.05 -3.73
N VAL A 161 -3.11 -2.08 -3.59
CA VAL A 161 -2.17 -2.16 -4.72
C VAL A 161 -2.49 -3.39 -5.59
N ALA A 162 -2.79 -4.51 -4.96
CA ALA A 162 -3.03 -5.75 -5.67
C ALA A 162 -4.39 -5.79 -6.38
N ALA A 163 -5.45 -5.30 -5.75
CA ALA A 163 -6.82 -5.43 -6.23
C ALA A 163 -7.37 -4.20 -6.98
N ASP A 164 -6.88 -2.99 -6.70
CA ASP A 164 -7.40 -1.74 -7.27
C ASP A 164 -6.52 -1.24 -8.42
N PHE A 165 -6.67 -1.87 -9.59
CA PHE A 165 -5.91 -1.55 -10.80
C PHE A 165 -5.93 -0.07 -11.18
N LYS A 166 -7.06 0.62 -10.93
CA LYS A 166 -7.23 2.03 -11.31
C LYS A 166 -6.39 2.96 -10.44
N ASN A 167 -6.29 2.66 -9.14
CA ASN A 167 -5.57 3.48 -8.18
C ASN A 167 -4.18 2.90 -7.81
N ARG A 168 -3.78 1.80 -8.45
CA ARG A 168 -2.56 1.04 -8.16
C ARG A 168 -1.30 1.90 -8.14
N GLU A 169 -1.14 2.75 -9.16
CA GLU A 169 0.06 3.59 -9.27
C GLU A 169 0.18 4.57 -8.08
N GLN A 170 -0.94 5.19 -7.66
CA GLN A 170 -0.94 6.10 -6.53
C GLN A 170 -0.77 5.34 -5.20
N LEU A 171 -1.38 4.17 -5.07
CA LEU A 171 -1.19 3.29 -3.91
C LEU A 171 0.26 2.80 -3.79
N ALA A 172 0.96 2.55 -4.90
CA ALA A 172 2.37 2.15 -4.88
C ALA A 172 3.28 3.24 -4.25
N LYS A 173 2.95 4.52 -4.43
CA LYS A 173 3.67 5.67 -3.82
C LYS A 173 3.52 5.73 -2.29
N LEU A 174 2.47 5.10 -1.76
CA LEU A 174 2.18 5.01 -0.33
C LEU A 174 2.96 3.88 0.36
N LEU A 175 3.57 2.97 -0.40
CA LEU A 175 4.33 1.87 0.16
C LEU A 175 5.61 2.35 0.86
N ARG A 176 6.00 1.63 1.90
CA ARG A 176 7.22 1.86 2.69
C ARG A 176 7.93 0.53 2.85
N TYR A 177 9.23 0.54 2.56
CA TYR A 177 10.10 -0.63 2.64
C TYR A 177 11.40 -0.24 3.32
N GLU A 178 12.03 -1.17 4.03
CA GLU A 178 13.45 -1.03 4.32
C GLU A 178 14.25 -1.36 3.04
N SER A 179 15.50 -0.93 2.97
CA SER A 179 16.38 -1.31 1.87
C SER A 179 17.82 -1.45 2.33
N SER A 180 18.67 -1.95 1.44
CA SER A 180 20.12 -1.98 1.65
C SER A 180 20.76 -0.60 1.80
N ALA A 181 20.02 0.49 1.52
CA ALA A 181 20.47 1.87 1.68
C ALA A 181 19.84 2.57 2.92
N THR A 182 18.91 1.94 3.62
CA THR A 182 18.32 2.50 4.85
C THR A 182 18.90 1.85 6.09
N ASP A 183 18.93 2.56 7.21
CA ASP A 183 19.22 1.95 8.52
C ASP A 183 18.06 1.03 8.97
N LYS A 184 18.32 0.17 9.97
CA LYS A 184 17.29 -0.74 10.50
C LYS A 184 16.13 0.05 11.13
N GLY A 185 14.91 -0.26 10.73
CA GLY A 185 13.70 0.44 11.16
C GLY A 185 13.39 1.72 10.37
N GLU A 186 14.29 2.15 9.48
CA GLU A 186 14.08 3.29 8.59
C GLU A 186 13.55 2.83 7.23
N TYR A 187 12.56 3.57 6.73
CA TYR A 187 11.86 3.24 5.50
C TYR A 187 12.24 4.18 4.36
N THR A 188 12.23 3.64 3.16
CA THR A 188 12.23 4.36 1.89
C THR A 188 10.91 4.15 1.16
N THR A 189 10.61 5.05 0.22
CA THR A 189 9.55 4.89 -0.78
C THR A 189 10.12 4.39 -2.11
N LEU A 190 9.24 3.99 -3.04
CA LEU A 190 9.64 3.70 -4.42
C LEU A 190 10.12 4.96 -5.15
N ASP A 191 9.51 6.12 -4.91
CA ASP A 191 9.97 7.41 -5.47
C ASP A 191 11.39 7.74 -4.98
N ASP A 192 11.65 7.56 -3.69
CA ASP A 192 12.96 7.80 -3.08
C ASP A 192 14.02 6.83 -3.61
N TYR A 193 13.67 5.55 -3.79
CA TYR A 193 14.53 4.57 -4.45
C TYR A 193 14.89 5.05 -5.87
N VAL A 194 13.88 5.43 -6.67
CA VAL A 194 14.08 5.92 -8.04
C VAL A 194 14.99 7.15 -8.07
N SER A 195 14.87 8.06 -7.09
CA SER A 195 15.71 9.25 -6.98
C SER A 195 17.20 8.95 -6.72
N ARG A 196 17.51 7.77 -6.17
CA ARG A 196 18.86 7.30 -5.86
C ARG A 196 19.39 6.24 -6.83
N MET A 197 18.60 5.87 -7.85
CA MET A 197 19.04 4.92 -8.86
C MET A 197 20.31 5.41 -9.57
N ARG A 198 21.19 4.48 -9.89
CA ARG A 198 22.42 4.79 -10.62
C ARG A 198 22.10 5.13 -12.08
N ASP A 199 22.98 5.90 -12.71
CA ASP A 199 22.88 6.17 -14.15
C ASP A 199 22.87 4.85 -14.94
N GLY A 200 21.88 4.70 -15.81
CA GLY A 200 21.71 3.49 -16.63
C GLY A 200 20.92 2.36 -15.98
N GLN A 201 20.62 2.42 -14.67
CA GLN A 201 19.78 1.43 -14.00
C GLN A 201 18.33 1.49 -14.51
N LYS A 202 17.77 0.34 -14.92
CA LYS A 202 16.41 0.24 -15.48
C LYS A 202 15.44 -0.49 -14.56
N GLU A 203 15.94 -1.18 -13.55
CA GLU A 203 15.18 -2.05 -12.67
C GLU A 203 15.23 -1.56 -11.22
N ILE A 204 14.13 -1.74 -10.50
CA ILE A 204 14.04 -1.63 -9.04
C ILE A 204 14.19 -3.04 -8.48
N TYR A 205 15.26 -3.28 -7.74
CA TYR A 205 15.55 -4.60 -7.18
C TYR A 205 14.99 -4.77 -5.78
N TYR A 206 14.53 -5.99 -5.49
CA TYR A 206 13.93 -6.32 -4.21
C TYR A 206 14.27 -7.75 -3.77
N LEU A 207 14.28 -8.05 -2.47
CA LEU A 207 14.48 -9.39 -1.92
C LEU A 207 13.49 -9.70 -0.82
N TYR A 208 12.88 -10.87 -0.91
CA TYR A 208 11.97 -11.39 0.11
C TYR A 208 12.72 -12.26 1.12
N GLY A 209 12.43 -12.06 2.41
CA GLY A 209 13.02 -12.87 3.47
C GLY A 209 12.35 -12.64 4.82
N PRO A 210 12.59 -13.51 5.81
CA PRO A 210 11.88 -13.44 7.10
C PRO A 210 12.32 -12.27 7.98
N ASN A 211 13.51 -11.72 7.75
CA ASN A 211 14.08 -10.58 8.47
C ASN A 211 15.30 -10.01 7.74
N ARG A 212 15.71 -8.82 8.17
CA ARG A 212 16.85 -8.09 7.62
C ARG A 212 18.15 -8.87 7.70
N GLU A 213 18.42 -9.52 8.82
CA GLU A 213 19.68 -10.24 9.05
C GLU A 213 19.86 -11.39 8.03
N THR A 214 18.77 -12.09 7.71
CA THR A 214 18.77 -13.16 6.70
C THR A 214 19.02 -12.62 5.31
N LEU A 215 18.39 -11.49 4.95
CA LEU A 215 18.58 -10.84 3.66
C LEU A 215 19.99 -10.27 3.50
N GLU A 216 20.53 -9.66 4.57
CA GLU A 216 21.83 -9.01 4.53
C GLU A 216 23.01 -9.98 4.49
N GLY A 217 22.84 -11.17 5.08
CA GLY A 217 23.81 -12.27 5.04
C GLY A 217 23.63 -13.23 3.85
N GLY A 218 22.63 -13.01 3.01
CA GLY A 218 22.34 -13.87 1.85
C GLY A 218 23.25 -13.58 0.65
N PRO A 219 23.55 -14.59 -0.19
CA PRO A 219 24.44 -14.44 -1.34
C PRO A 219 23.89 -13.49 -2.41
N HIS A 220 22.56 -13.43 -2.57
CA HIS A 220 21.91 -12.62 -3.61
C HIS A 220 22.14 -11.12 -3.45
N LEU A 221 22.47 -10.63 -2.25
CA LEU A 221 22.68 -9.21 -2.01
C LEU A 221 24.13 -8.75 -2.28
N GLU A 222 25.10 -9.67 -2.24
CA GLU A 222 26.53 -9.33 -2.30
C GLU A 222 26.89 -8.61 -3.60
N ALA A 223 26.41 -9.13 -4.74
CA ALA A 223 26.69 -8.55 -6.05
C ALA A 223 26.10 -7.14 -6.17
N PHE A 224 24.86 -6.91 -5.71
CA PHE A 224 24.22 -5.58 -5.72
C PHE A 224 24.97 -4.59 -4.83
N LYS A 225 25.36 -5.01 -3.62
CA LYS A 225 26.18 -4.19 -2.71
C LYS A 225 27.52 -3.82 -3.34
N ALA A 226 28.20 -4.77 -3.98
CA ALA A 226 29.47 -4.52 -4.68
C ALA A 226 29.31 -3.52 -5.84
N HIS A 227 28.13 -3.50 -6.47
CA HIS A 227 27.73 -2.53 -7.49
C HIS A 227 27.11 -1.25 -6.92
N GLY A 228 26.96 -1.09 -5.62
CA GLY A 228 26.24 0.04 -5.03
C GLY A 228 24.80 0.20 -5.57
N ILE A 229 24.15 -0.90 -5.94
CA ILE A 229 22.75 -0.93 -6.35
C ILE A 229 21.90 -1.20 -5.10
N GLU A 230 20.90 -0.35 -4.88
CA GLU A 230 19.97 -0.49 -3.76
C GLU A 230 19.03 -1.69 -3.98
N VAL A 231 18.74 -2.45 -2.93
CA VAL A 231 17.77 -3.56 -2.94
C VAL A 231 16.75 -3.34 -1.84
N LEU A 232 15.47 -3.33 -2.18
CA LEU A 232 14.36 -3.25 -1.22
C LEU A 232 14.21 -4.57 -0.46
N TYR A 233 13.88 -4.49 0.82
CA TYR A 233 13.63 -5.66 1.67
C TYR A 233 12.14 -5.83 1.93
N LEU A 234 11.63 -7.03 1.66
CA LEU A 234 10.24 -7.39 1.90
C LEU A 234 10.15 -8.55 2.88
N TYR A 235 9.24 -8.41 3.83
CA TYR A 235 9.14 -9.32 4.97
C TYR A 235 7.80 -10.07 5.03
N GLU A 236 6.77 -9.59 4.33
CA GLU A 236 5.43 -10.15 4.44
C GLU A 236 5.06 -10.96 3.19
N PRO A 237 4.37 -12.11 3.31
CA PRO A 237 4.00 -12.93 2.15
C PRO A 237 3.18 -12.18 1.08
N VAL A 238 2.38 -11.19 1.48
CA VAL A 238 1.60 -10.35 0.56
C VAL A 238 2.50 -9.52 -0.37
N ASP A 239 3.73 -9.23 0.04
CA ASP A 239 4.62 -8.33 -0.69
C ASP A 239 5.05 -8.89 -2.06
N GLU A 240 5.22 -10.20 -2.17
CA GLU A 240 5.55 -10.83 -3.46
C GLU A 240 4.42 -10.61 -4.48
N PHE A 241 3.17 -10.72 -4.03
CA PHE A 241 2.00 -10.42 -4.86
C PHE A 241 1.87 -8.93 -5.16
N VAL A 242 2.27 -8.06 -4.23
CA VAL A 242 2.32 -6.61 -4.44
C VAL A 242 3.32 -6.24 -5.53
N MET A 243 4.56 -6.74 -5.45
CA MET A 243 5.61 -6.41 -6.42
C MET A 243 5.25 -6.89 -7.83
N THR A 244 4.74 -8.11 -7.94
CA THR A 244 4.25 -8.65 -9.23
C THR A 244 3.04 -7.88 -9.77
N SER A 245 2.14 -7.39 -8.90
CA SER A 245 1.00 -6.57 -9.30
C SER A 245 1.39 -5.17 -9.81
N ILE A 246 2.42 -4.56 -9.20
CA ILE A 246 2.98 -3.28 -9.65
C ILE A 246 3.64 -3.46 -11.01
N ALA A 247 4.49 -4.49 -11.16
CA ALA A 247 5.28 -4.83 -12.35
C ALA A 247 6.26 -3.74 -12.81
N LYS A 248 5.79 -2.50 -13.01
CA LYS A 248 6.61 -1.32 -13.32
C LYS A 248 6.22 -0.13 -12.45
N PHE A 249 7.22 0.65 -12.03
CA PHE A 249 7.03 1.91 -11.33
C PHE A 249 7.97 2.98 -11.91
N ALA A 250 7.44 4.15 -12.28
CA ALA A 250 8.21 5.22 -12.94
C ALA A 250 9.03 4.72 -14.16
N ASP A 251 8.41 3.88 -14.99
CA ASP A 251 9.01 3.20 -16.15
C ASP A 251 10.18 2.24 -15.83
N LYS A 252 10.34 1.84 -14.56
CA LYS A 252 11.33 0.86 -14.10
C LYS A 252 10.67 -0.46 -13.76
N ASP A 253 11.22 -1.57 -14.24
CA ASP A 253 10.73 -2.91 -13.92
C ASP A 253 11.05 -3.26 -12.46
N LEU A 254 10.12 -3.88 -11.74
CA LEU A 254 10.38 -4.43 -10.41
C LEU A 254 10.86 -5.86 -10.57
N VAL A 255 12.07 -6.15 -10.10
CA VAL A 255 12.73 -7.45 -10.31
C VAL A 255 13.23 -8.01 -8.98
N SER A 256 12.92 -9.27 -8.71
CA SER A 256 13.47 -9.97 -7.56
C SER A 256 14.98 -10.18 -7.74
N ALA A 257 15.79 -9.84 -6.74
CA ALA A 257 17.24 -9.89 -6.83
C ALA A 257 17.82 -11.32 -6.78
N ASP A 258 16.98 -12.32 -6.53
CA ASP A 258 17.29 -13.75 -6.63
C ASP A 258 16.91 -14.37 -7.99
N ASN A 259 16.40 -13.56 -8.93
CA ASN A 259 16.11 -14.01 -10.29
C ASN A 259 17.42 -14.39 -11.02
N SER A 260 17.42 -15.57 -11.66
CA SER A 260 18.56 -16.13 -12.39
C SER A 260 18.96 -15.33 -13.63
N ASP A 261 18.05 -14.54 -14.20
CA ASP A 261 18.28 -13.81 -15.45
C ASP A 261 18.94 -12.43 -15.22
N ILE A 262 19.37 -12.13 -13.99
CA ILE A 262 19.99 -10.84 -13.68
C ILE A 262 21.46 -10.86 -14.12
N GLU A 263 21.75 -10.09 -15.15
CA GLU A 263 23.10 -9.76 -15.55
C GLU A 263 23.53 -8.44 -14.93
N LEU A 264 24.31 -8.50 -13.85
CA LEU A 264 25.09 -7.35 -13.38
C LEU A 264 26.44 -7.35 -14.10
N GLU A 265 26.97 -6.16 -14.40
CA GLU A 265 28.33 -6.06 -14.95
C GLU A 265 29.34 -6.75 -14.02
N GLU A 266 30.50 -7.15 -14.53
CA GLU A 266 31.52 -7.66 -13.62
C GLU A 266 32.08 -6.51 -12.76
N VAL A 267 31.82 -6.52 -11.45
CA VAL A 267 32.69 -5.74 -10.55
C VAL A 267 34.07 -6.34 -10.66
N LYS A 268 35.03 -5.57 -11.17
CA LYS A 268 36.46 -5.86 -11.00
C LYS A 268 36.85 -5.67 -9.52
N ALA A 269 36.22 -6.41 -8.62
CA ALA A 269 36.63 -6.51 -7.24
C ALA A 269 38.00 -7.17 -7.26
N GLY A 270 38.99 -6.54 -6.63
CA GLY A 270 40.41 -6.90 -6.69
C GLY A 270 40.80 -8.27 -6.10
N ARG A 271 39.90 -9.26 -6.06
CA ARG A 271 40.19 -10.65 -5.67
C ARG A 271 40.44 -11.51 -6.90
N LYS A 272 41.56 -11.26 -7.58
CA LYS A 272 42.03 -12.09 -8.71
C LYS A 272 42.78 -13.36 -8.30
N LYS A 273 42.82 -13.72 -7.01
CA LYS A 273 43.89 -14.62 -6.54
C LYS A 273 43.60 -16.12 -6.59
N ASP A 274 42.35 -16.57 -6.65
CA ASP A 274 42.00 -18.00 -6.64
C ASP A 274 40.70 -18.30 -7.42
N LEU A 275 40.54 -17.76 -8.62
CA LEU A 275 39.44 -18.16 -9.52
C LEU A 275 39.86 -19.44 -10.27
N LEU A 276 38.94 -20.40 -10.39
CA LEU A 276 39.11 -21.53 -11.30
C LEU A 276 39.25 -21.00 -12.73
N SER A 277 40.07 -21.66 -13.55
CA SER A 277 40.00 -21.45 -15.00
C SER A 277 38.64 -21.90 -15.55
N ASP A 278 38.25 -21.39 -16.71
CA ASP A 278 37.00 -21.77 -17.38
C ASP A 278 36.88 -23.29 -17.57
N GLU A 279 38.01 -23.96 -17.87
CA GLU A 279 38.08 -25.42 -18.04
C GLU A 279 37.88 -26.18 -16.71
N GLU A 280 38.49 -25.70 -15.62
CA GLU A 280 38.32 -26.28 -14.28
C GLU A 280 36.89 -26.06 -13.76
N GLY A 281 36.32 -24.88 -14.00
CA GLY A 281 34.93 -24.56 -13.67
C GLY A 281 33.95 -25.44 -14.43
N ALA A 282 34.14 -25.60 -15.74
CA ALA A 282 33.30 -26.47 -16.57
C ALA A 282 33.36 -27.93 -16.11
N SER A 283 34.57 -28.44 -15.82
CA SER A 283 34.77 -29.81 -15.33
C SER A 283 34.09 -30.05 -13.98
N LEU A 284 34.15 -29.07 -13.08
CA LEU A 284 33.45 -29.12 -11.79
C LEU A 284 31.93 -29.12 -11.97
N CYS A 285 31.41 -28.26 -12.85
CA CYS A 285 29.98 -28.19 -13.14
C CYS A 285 29.45 -29.51 -13.72
N GLU A 286 30.18 -30.12 -14.67
CA GLU A 286 29.82 -31.41 -15.25
C GLU A 286 29.74 -32.51 -14.18
N TRP A 287 30.77 -32.62 -13.34
CA TRP A 287 30.78 -33.58 -12.23
C TRP A 287 29.61 -33.36 -11.24
N LEU A 288 29.27 -32.10 -10.94
CA LEU A 288 28.12 -31.76 -10.09
C LEU A 288 26.79 -32.13 -10.74
N LYS A 289 26.61 -31.88 -12.05
CA LYS A 289 25.39 -32.27 -12.79
C LYS A 289 25.17 -33.78 -12.74
N GLU A 290 26.24 -34.56 -12.94
CA GLU A 290 26.17 -36.02 -12.86
C GLU A 290 25.83 -36.49 -11.44
N THR A 291 26.41 -35.84 -10.42
CA THR A 291 26.24 -36.23 -9.02
C THR A 291 24.87 -35.83 -8.45
N LEU A 292 24.31 -34.71 -8.90
CA LEU A 292 23.09 -34.09 -8.35
C LEU A 292 21.89 -34.17 -9.30
N VAL A 293 21.91 -35.08 -10.26
CA VAL A 293 20.93 -35.17 -11.35
C VAL A 293 19.47 -35.19 -10.89
N ASP A 294 19.19 -35.81 -9.73
CA ASP A 294 17.84 -35.91 -9.15
C ASP A 294 17.49 -34.75 -8.18
N SER A 295 18.45 -33.86 -7.91
CA SER A 295 18.35 -32.82 -6.86
C SER A 295 18.33 -31.39 -7.39
N VAL A 296 18.93 -31.12 -8.56
CA VAL A 296 18.99 -29.79 -9.18
C VAL A 296 18.63 -29.85 -10.65
N ASN A 297 17.97 -28.81 -11.16
CA ASN A 297 17.59 -28.75 -12.57
C ASN A 297 18.79 -28.43 -13.49
N ASP A 298 19.74 -27.62 -13.02
CA ASP A 298 20.96 -27.27 -13.76
C ASP A 298 22.08 -26.82 -12.80
N VAL A 299 23.33 -26.77 -13.30
CA VAL A 299 24.53 -26.26 -12.61
C VAL A 299 25.34 -25.43 -13.59
N THR A 300 25.74 -24.22 -13.21
CA THR A 300 26.52 -23.30 -14.06
C THR A 300 27.62 -22.62 -13.27
#